data_AF-A0A0Q4RI43-F1
#
_entry.id   AF-A0A0Q4RI43-F1
#
_cell.length_a   1.000
_cell.length_b   1.000
_cell.length_c   1.000
_cell.angle_alpha   90.00
_cell.angle_beta   90.00
_cell.angle_gamma   90.00
#
_symmetry.space_group_name_H-M   'P 1'
#
loop_
_entity.id
_entity.type
_entity.pdbx_description
1 polymer ?
#
loop_
_entity_poly.entity_id
_entity_poly.type
_entity_poly.pdbx_seq_one_letter_code
_entity_poly.pdbx_strand_id
1 'polypeptide(L)'
;MGINKKGRRKIVCNARLFYWYVQPDYDDCGQIKLNIVSDDKKWIVSYEVGQSKNPKTPHIVIKGREFEGLDRSGWQGWMRVQTPIWEDTIITPELVKTIIEWCFHKKERLIVVDWKGEII
;
A
#
# COMPACT_ATOMS: atom_id res chain seq x y z
N MET A 1 -16.69 -14.69 -5.63
CA MET A 1 -17.05 -13.33 -5.18
C MET A 1 -16.10 -12.33 -5.83
N GLY A 2 -16.56 -11.60 -6.85
CA GLY A 2 -15.70 -10.70 -7.63
C GLY A 2 -15.42 -9.36 -6.96
N ILE A 3 -14.33 -8.72 -7.35
CA ILE A 3 -14.05 -7.31 -7.03
C ILE A 3 -15.02 -6.44 -7.82
N ASN A 4 -15.71 -5.50 -7.16
CA ASN A 4 -16.51 -4.48 -7.83
C ASN A 4 -15.58 -3.64 -8.73
N LYS A 5 -15.79 -3.68 -10.04
CA LYS A 5 -14.91 -3.09 -11.07
C LYS A 5 -15.18 -1.61 -11.32
N LYS A 6 -16.25 -1.05 -10.77
CA LYS A 6 -16.67 0.32 -11.06
C LYS A 6 -15.69 1.33 -10.43
N GLY A 7 -15.06 2.17 -11.26
CA GLY A 7 -14.16 3.24 -10.80
C GLY A 7 -12.74 2.81 -10.41
N ARG A 8 -12.36 1.55 -10.67
CA ARG A 8 -11.02 1.03 -10.33
C ARG A 8 -10.17 0.87 -11.59
N ARG A 9 -8.92 1.31 -11.51
CA ARG A 9 -7.93 1.09 -12.57
C ARG A 9 -7.29 -0.27 -12.39
N LYS A 10 -7.05 -0.97 -13.49
CA LYS A 10 -6.36 -2.27 -13.50
C LYS A 10 -4.90 -2.08 -13.86
N ILE A 11 -4.02 -2.84 -13.22
CA ILE A 11 -2.60 -2.92 -13.55
C ILE A 11 -2.16 -4.37 -13.43
N VAL A 12 -1.37 -4.85 -14.39
CA VAL A 12 -0.79 -6.19 -14.34
C VAL A 12 0.67 -6.03 -13.96
N CYS A 13 1.08 -6.68 -12.88
CA CYS A 13 2.44 -6.61 -12.35
C CYS A 13 2.85 -8.01 -11.89
N ASN A 14 4.09 -8.45 -12.16
CA ASN A 14 4.56 -9.80 -11.80
C ASN A 14 3.61 -10.94 -12.22
N ALA A 15 3.04 -10.86 -13.44
CA ALA A 15 2.03 -11.79 -13.95
C ALA A 15 0.74 -11.92 -13.10
N ARG A 16 0.53 -11.02 -12.14
CA ARG A 16 -0.67 -10.93 -11.29
C ARG A 16 -1.45 -9.68 -11.63
N LEU A 17 -2.78 -9.79 -11.51
CA LEU A 17 -3.69 -8.70 -11.80
C LEU A 17 -4.04 -7.95 -10.50
N PHE A 18 -3.82 -6.65 -10.53
CA PHE A 18 -4.10 -5.74 -9.42
C PHE A 18 -5.11 -4.68 -9.85
N TYR A 19 -5.94 -4.27 -8.90
CA TYR A 19 -6.89 -3.19 -9.00
C TYR A 19 -6.48 -2.10 -8.04
N TRP A 20 -6.40 -0.87 -8.52
CA TRP A 20 -6.09 0.27 -7.69
C TRP A 20 -7.11 1.38 -7.88
N TYR A 21 -7.32 2.14 -6.82
CA TYR A 21 -8.19 3.30 -6.82
C TYR A 21 -7.72 4.30 -5.78
N VAL A 22 -7.93 5.57 -6.11
CA VAL A 22 -7.60 6.69 -5.25
C VAL A 22 -8.91 7.19 -4.65
N GLN A 23 -8.96 7.27 -3.32
CA GLN A 23 -10.13 7.75 -2.61
C GLN A 23 -9.71 8.79 -1.56
N PRO A 24 -10.34 9.97 -1.52
CA PRO A 24 -10.16 10.88 -0.40
C PRO A 24 -10.78 10.26 0.84
N ASP A 25 -10.01 10.20 1.92
CA ASP A 25 -10.48 9.80 3.23
C ASP A 25 -11.10 11.03 3.90
N TYR A 26 -12.43 11.08 3.91
CA TYR A 26 -13.18 12.21 4.46
C TYR A 26 -13.10 12.28 5.99
N ASP A 27 -12.73 11.18 6.65
CA ASP A 27 -12.58 11.09 8.10
C ASP A 27 -11.22 11.69 8.53
N ASP A 28 -10.17 11.46 7.71
CA ASP A 28 -8.81 11.95 7.95
C ASP A 28 -8.49 13.19 7.13
N CYS A 29 -9.23 14.28 7.35
CA CYS A 29 -8.96 15.61 6.78
C CYS A 29 -8.89 15.67 5.24
N GLY A 30 -9.56 14.76 4.52
CA GLY A 30 -9.54 14.73 3.05
C GLY A 30 -8.23 14.23 2.46
N GLN A 31 -7.39 13.54 3.26
CA GLN A 31 -6.16 12.95 2.76
C GLN A 31 -6.45 11.92 1.68
N ILE A 32 -5.75 12.02 0.57
CA ILE A 32 -5.96 11.16 -0.59
C ILE A 32 -5.27 9.83 -0.30
N LYS A 33 -6.01 8.72 -0.30
CA LYS A 33 -5.45 7.38 -0.08
C LYS A 33 -5.51 6.55 -1.37
N LEU A 34 -4.36 6.06 -1.80
CA LEU A 34 -4.21 5.09 -2.88
C LEU A 34 -4.37 3.68 -2.32
N ASN A 35 -5.45 3.01 -2.70
CA ASN A 35 -5.69 1.62 -2.35
C ASN A 35 -5.33 0.73 -3.54
N ILE A 36 -4.50 -0.30 -3.31
CA ILE A 36 -4.12 -1.30 -4.30
C ILE A 36 -4.51 -2.68 -3.75
N VAL A 37 -5.23 -3.45 -4.56
CA VAL A 37 -5.88 -4.70 -4.18
C VAL A 37 -5.58 -5.72 -5.26
N SER A 38 -5.10 -6.91 -4.90
CA SER A 38 -4.98 -8.02 -5.86
C SER A 38 -6.35 -8.55 -6.25
N ASP A 39 -6.49 -9.11 -7.45
CA ASP A 39 -7.74 -9.75 -7.94
C ASP A 39 -8.34 -10.75 -6.92
N ASP A 40 -7.48 -11.55 -6.30
CA ASP A 40 -7.85 -12.56 -5.32
C ASP A 40 -8.19 -11.99 -3.93
N LYS A 41 -8.10 -10.65 -3.74
CA LYS A 41 -8.23 -9.92 -2.46
C LYS A 41 -7.32 -10.37 -1.32
N LYS A 42 -6.41 -11.32 -1.55
CA LYS A 42 -5.47 -11.80 -0.53
C LYS A 42 -4.37 -10.80 -0.22
N TRP A 43 -3.95 -9.99 -1.20
CA TRP A 43 -3.01 -8.88 -1.04
C TRP A 43 -3.72 -7.55 -1.19
N ILE A 44 -3.58 -6.68 -0.20
CA ILE A 44 -4.23 -5.37 -0.11
C ILE A 44 -3.26 -4.41 0.54
N VAL A 45 -2.98 -3.27 -0.08
CA VAL A 45 -2.18 -2.19 0.48
C VAL A 45 -2.88 -0.86 0.29
N SER A 46 -2.66 0.05 1.22
CA SER A 46 -3.14 1.42 1.22
C SER A 46 -1.94 2.33 1.43
N TYR A 47 -1.70 3.24 0.50
CA TYR A 47 -0.69 4.29 0.59
C TYR A 47 -1.38 5.64 0.74
N GLU A 48 -0.85 6.51 1.60
CA GLU A 48 -1.34 7.87 1.76
C GLU A 48 -0.57 8.81 0.83
N VAL A 49 -1.31 9.54 0.01
CA VAL A 49 -0.79 10.46 -1.00
C VAL A 49 -0.60 11.82 -0.36
N GLY A 50 0.53 12.46 -0.62
CA GLY A 50 0.94 13.71 0.02
C GLY A 50 2.03 13.53 1.08
N GLN A 51 2.51 12.30 1.33
CA GLN A 51 3.61 12.04 2.26
C GLN A 51 4.91 12.73 1.82
N SER A 52 5.11 12.94 0.51
CA SER A 52 6.23 13.77 0.01
C SER A 52 6.22 15.21 0.54
N LYS A 53 5.07 15.75 0.95
CA LYS A 53 4.94 17.13 1.46
C LYS A 53 5.14 17.21 2.98
N ASN A 54 5.01 16.11 3.70
CA ASN A 54 5.15 16.08 5.15
C ASN A 54 5.97 14.85 5.56
N PRO A 55 7.32 14.96 5.66
CA PRO A 55 8.24 13.83 5.79
C PRO A 55 8.23 13.17 7.19
N LYS A 56 7.12 13.26 7.94
CA LYS A 56 6.92 12.47 9.15
C LYS A 56 6.64 11.03 8.74
N THR A 57 7.71 10.25 8.60
CA THR A 57 7.70 8.78 8.42
C THR A 57 6.76 8.28 7.32
N PRO A 58 7.17 8.35 6.04
CA PRO A 58 6.43 7.73 4.95
C PRO A 58 6.20 6.25 5.23
N HIS A 59 4.94 5.82 5.11
CA HIS A 59 4.56 4.45 5.40
C HIS A 59 3.41 3.99 4.51
N ILE A 60 3.41 2.69 4.22
CA ILE A 60 2.30 1.99 3.58
C ILE A 60 1.57 1.15 4.61
N VAL A 61 0.26 1.08 4.48
CA VAL A 61 -0.59 0.22 5.30
C VAL A 61 -0.92 -1.04 4.51
N ILE A 62 -0.36 -2.17 4.92
CA ILE A 62 -0.67 -3.49 4.40
C ILE A 62 -1.89 -4.02 5.14
N LYS A 63 -2.97 -4.29 4.41
CA LYS A 63 -4.23 -4.85 4.92
C LYS A 63 -4.46 -6.28 4.43
N GLY A 64 -3.67 -6.72 3.46
CA GLY A 64 -3.73 -8.06 2.88
C GLY A 64 -3.24 -9.11 3.86
N ARG A 65 -3.74 -10.34 3.68
CA ARG A 65 -3.22 -11.49 4.41
C ARG A 65 -1.91 -11.96 3.80
N GLU A 66 -1.76 -11.98 2.49
CA GLU A 66 -0.50 -12.37 1.83
C GLU A 66 0.38 -11.15 1.62
N PHE A 67 1.59 -11.18 2.17
CA PHE A 67 2.66 -10.24 1.86
C PHE A 67 3.98 -11.00 1.91
N GLU A 68 4.81 -10.84 0.89
CA GLU A 68 6.06 -11.58 0.75
C GLU A 68 7.10 -11.03 1.73
N GLY A 69 7.64 -11.89 2.61
CA GLY A 69 8.61 -11.49 3.64
C GLY A 69 8.03 -11.22 5.04
N LEU A 70 6.73 -11.43 5.25
CA LEU A 70 6.12 -11.35 6.59
C LEU A 70 5.79 -12.74 7.12
N ASP A 71 6.47 -13.13 8.20
CA ASP A 71 6.15 -14.34 8.95
C ASP A 71 4.85 -14.11 9.74
N ARG A 72 3.80 -14.88 9.40
CA ARG A 72 2.46 -14.72 9.95
C ARG A 72 2.31 -15.22 11.39
N SER A 73 3.37 -15.71 12.05
CA SER A 73 3.26 -16.41 13.33
C SER A 73 2.86 -15.53 14.54
N GLY A 74 2.17 -14.40 14.36
CA GLY A 74 1.68 -13.60 15.50
C GLY A 74 0.76 -12.41 15.23
N TRP A 75 0.48 -12.02 13.98
CA TRP A 75 -0.13 -10.71 13.72
C TRP A 75 -1.49 -10.78 13.00
N GLN A 76 -2.54 -10.26 13.65
CA GLN A 76 -3.90 -10.13 13.12
C GLN A 76 -4.28 -8.65 12.99
N GLY A 77 -4.00 -8.00 11.85
CA GLY A 77 -4.40 -6.60 11.68
C GLY A 77 -3.83 -5.89 10.46
N TRP A 78 -3.99 -4.56 10.45
CA TRP A 78 -3.34 -3.66 9.51
C TRP A 78 -1.90 -3.43 9.95
N MET A 79 -0.97 -3.50 9.01
CA MET A 79 0.45 -3.36 9.29
C MET A 79 0.99 -2.13 8.58
N ARG A 80 1.74 -1.29 9.29
CA ARG A 80 2.38 -0.11 8.68
C ARG A 80 3.85 -0.42 8.48
N VAL A 81 4.32 -0.27 7.26
CA VAL A 81 5.73 -0.48 6.92
C VAL A 81 6.28 0.83 6.41
N GLN A 82 7.45 1.21 6.93
CA GLN A 82 8.15 2.40 6.48
C GLN A 82 8.59 2.20 5.02
N THR A 83 8.26 3.16 4.18
CA THR A 83 8.62 3.16 2.77
C THR A 83 9.57 4.30 2.47
N PRO A 84 10.35 4.23 1.38
CA PRO A 84 11.00 5.43 0.88
C PRO A 84 9.93 6.48 0.51
N ILE A 85 10.33 7.75 0.52
CA ILE A 85 9.50 8.83 0.01
C ILE A 85 9.39 8.62 -1.50
N TRP A 86 8.16 8.45 -2.00
CA TRP A 86 7.89 8.44 -3.43
C TRP A 86 7.35 9.79 -3.87
N GLU A 87 7.56 10.14 -5.14
CA GLU A 87 6.93 11.33 -5.71
C GLU A 87 5.45 11.05 -5.94
N ASP A 88 4.64 11.44 -4.96
CA ASP A 88 3.20 11.18 -4.91
C ASP A 88 2.34 12.38 -5.34
N THR A 89 2.97 13.41 -5.92
CA THR A 89 2.29 14.60 -6.46
C THR A 89 1.20 14.23 -7.47
N ILE A 90 1.46 13.19 -8.28
CA ILE A 90 0.50 12.66 -9.27
C ILE A 90 0.47 11.14 -9.14
N ILE A 91 -0.71 10.58 -8.90
CA ILE A 91 -0.88 9.12 -8.86
C ILE A 91 -0.92 8.56 -10.28
N THR A 92 0.26 8.16 -10.76
CA THR A 92 0.44 7.48 -12.04
C THR A 92 0.37 5.97 -11.87
N PRO A 93 -0.03 5.22 -12.92
CA PRO A 93 0.11 3.76 -12.92
C PRO A 93 1.56 3.30 -12.74
N GLU A 94 2.55 4.12 -13.13
CA GLU A 94 3.97 3.86 -12.90
C GLU A 94 4.32 3.89 -11.42
N LEU A 95 3.85 4.90 -10.67
CA LEU A 95 4.02 4.94 -9.21
C LEU A 95 3.41 3.70 -8.55
N VAL A 96 2.18 3.33 -8.95
CA VAL A 96 1.51 2.13 -8.46
C VAL A 96 2.35 0.87 -8.75
N LYS A 97 2.92 0.78 -9.96
CA LYS A 97 3.81 -0.32 -10.34
C LYS A 97 5.05 -0.36 -9.44
N THR A 98 5.70 0.78 -9.21
CA THR A 98 6.87 0.92 -8.33
C THR A 98 6.55 0.47 -6.91
N ILE A 99 5.39 0.84 -6.36
CA ILE A 99 4.95 0.42 -5.02
C ILE A 99 4.76 -1.10 -4.97
N ILE A 100 4.12 -1.68 -6.00
CA ILE A 100 3.92 -3.13 -6.09
C ILE A 100 5.27 -3.84 -6.18
N GLU A 101 6.14 -3.44 -7.12
CA GLU A 101 7.47 -4.01 -7.28
C GLU A 101 8.28 -3.88 -5.98
N TRP A 102 8.20 -2.75 -5.29
CA TRP A 102 8.82 -2.56 -4.00
C TRP A 102 8.28 -3.53 -2.94
N CYS A 103 6.97 -3.78 -2.90
CA CYS A 103 6.37 -4.74 -1.97
C CYS A 103 6.77 -6.20 -2.27
N PHE A 104 6.94 -6.57 -3.54
CA PHE A 104 7.35 -7.92 -3.94
C PHE A 104 8.86 -8.13 -3.92
N HIS A 105 9.65 -7.06 -3.94
CA HIS A 105 11.10 -7.19 -3.84
C HIS A 105 11.48 -7.61 -2.42
N LYS A 106 11.97 -8.85 -2.27
CA LYS A 106 12.49 -9.40 -1.02
C LYS A 106 13.47 -8.41 -0.39
N LYS A 107 13.13 -7.94 0.81
CA LYS A 107 13.97 -7.05 1.61
C LYS A 107 14.47 -7.84 2.79
N GLU A 108 15.77 -7.71 3.06
CA GLU A 108 16.40 -8.31 4.24
C GLU A 108 15.88 -7.68 5.54
N ARG A 109 15.37 -6.44 5.48
CA ARG A 109 14.77 -5.72 6.61
C ARG A 109 13.56 -4.92 6.15
N LEU A 110 12.39 -5.25 6.70
CA LEU A 110 11.18 -4.43 6.63
C LEU A 110 11.07 -3.70 7.97
N ILE A 111 11.09 -2.38 7.95
CA ILE A 111 10.92 -1.58 9.16
C ILE A 111 9.41 -1.42 9.38
N VAL A 112 8.89 -2.10 10.38
CA VAL A 112 7.49 -1.99 10.80
C VAL A 112 7.37 -0.79 11.70
N VAL A 113 6.35 0.02 11.47
CA VAL A 113 6.06 1.19 12.31
C VAL A 113 4.72 1.03 13.00
N ASP A 114 4.62 1.55 14.22
CA ASP A 114 3.39 1.58 15.00
C ASP A 114 2.46 2.72 14.56
N TRP A 115 1.29 2.86 15.18
CA TRP A 115 0.32 3.92 14.85
C TRP A 115 0.89 5.34 15.01
N LYS A 116 1.92 5.52 15.84
CA LYS A 116 2.68 6.77 16.03
C LYS A 116 3.81 7.00 15.02
N GLY A 117 4.14 6.02 14.16
CA GLY A 117 5.31 6.08 13.28
C GLY A 117 6.63 5.70 13.97
N GLU A 118 6.57 5.13 15.17
CA GLU A 118 7.76 4.61 15.88
C GLU A 118 8.07 3.18 15.43
N ILE A 119 9.35 2.83 15.36
CA ILE A 119 9.80 1.49 14.94
C ILE A 119 9.50 0.48 16.06
N ILE A 120 8.87 -0.64 15.71
CA ILE A 120 8.57 -1.76 16.63
C ILE A 120 9.76 -2.72 16.71
#